data_AF-A0AA44CP43-F1
#
_entry.id   AF-A0AA44CP43-F1
#
_cell.length_a   1.000
_cell.length_b   1.000
_cell.length_c   1.000
_cell.angle_alpha   90.00
_cell.angle_beta   90.00
_cell.angle_gamma   90.00
#
_symmetry.space_group_name_H-M   'P 1'
#
loop_
_entity.id
_entity.type
_entity.pdbx_description
1 polymer ?
#
loop_
_entity_poly.entity_id
_entity_poly.type
_entity_poly.pdbx_seq_one_letter_code
_entity_poly.pdbx_strand_id
1 'polypeptide(L)' 'MIKSFRDKTLELFYMESKRDRAISATIERQLAKKLDMLAAAHSERDLFIPTSDYYKCLSGQ' A
#
# COMPACT_ATOMS: atom_id res chain seq x y z
N MET A 1 3.81 9.94 -3.94
CA MET A 1 2.87 9.45 -5.00
C MET A 1 3.40 8.16 -5.60
N ILE A 2 2.59 7.10 -5.63
CA ILE A 2 2.98 5.78 -6.16
C ILE A 2 3.17 5.90 -7.68
N LYS A 3 4.34 5.49 -8.18
CA LYS A 3 4.70 5.64 -9.60
C LYS A 3 4.25 4.50 -10.50
N SER A 4 4.18 3.29 -9.95
CA SER A 4 3.87 2.08 -10.72
C SER A 4 3.43 0.96 -9.80
N PHE A 5 2.61 0.06 -10.32
CA PHE A 5 2.17 -1.15 -9.66
C PHE A 5 2.66 -2.37 -10.42
N ARG A 6 3.17 -3.38 -9.70
CA ARG A 6 3.44 -4.70 -10.29
C ARG A 6 2.14 -5.50 -10.46
N ASP A 7 1.22 -5.33 -9.52
CA ASP A 7 -0.05 -6.03 -9.46
C ASP A 7 -1.15 -5.15 -10.05
N LYS A 8 -1.78 -5.62 -11.13
CA LYS A 8 -2.85 -4.91 -11.83
C LYS A 8 -4.12 -4.79 -10.99
N THR A 9 -4.38 -5.77 -10.14
CA THR A 9 -5.54 -5.72 -9.24
C THR A 9 -5.35 -4.64 -8.19
N LEU A 10 -4.13 -4.50 -7.67
CA LEU A 10 -3.79 -3.43 -6.73
C LEU A 10 -3.86 -2.04 -7.38
N GLU A 11 -3.44 -1.94 -8.64
CA GLU A 11 -3.56 -0.72 -9.44
C GLU A 11 -5.01 -0.30 -9.64
N LEU A 12 -5.87 -1.23 -10.08
CA LEU A 12 -7.30 -0.97 -10.27
C LEU A 12 -7.99 -0.63 -8.95
N PHE A 13 -7.62 -1.29 -7.87
CA PHE A 13 -8.12 -0.98 -6.53
C PHE A 13 -7.76 0.45 -6.12
N TYR A 14 -6.51 0.87 -6.34
CA TYR A 14 -6.05 2.21 -5.99
C TYR A 14 -6.64 3.31 -6.89
N MET A 15 -6.70 3.08 -8.21
CA MET A 15 -7.14 4.09 -9.18
C MET A 15 -8.66 4.19 -9.29
N GLU A 16 -9.38 3.07 -9.29
CA GLU A 16 -10.81 3.03 -9.56
C GLU A 16 -11.64 2.79 -8.29
N SER A 17 -11.01 2.60 -7.12
CA SER A 17 -11.69 2.21 -5.86
C SER A 17 -12.60 0.98 -6.02
N LYS A 18 -12.32 0.13 -7.03
CA LYS A 18 -13.12 -1.06 -7.31
C LYS A 18 -12.70 -2.19 -6.40
N ARG A 19 -13.68 -2.78 -5.71
CA ARG A 19 -13.49 -4.03 -4.99
C ARG A 19 -13.24 -5.16 -5.96
N ASP A 20 -12.11 -5.83 -5.78
CA ASP A 20 -11.81 -7.09 -6.46
C ASP A 20 -12.01 -8.26 -5.49
N ARG A 21 -12.48 -9.40 -5.99
CA ARG A 21 -12.64 -10.63 -5.20
C ARG A 21 -11.31 -11.17 -4.69
N ALA A 22 -10.20 -10.81 -5.34
CA ALA A 22 -8.85 -11.16 -4.90
C ALA A 22 -8.43 -10.42 -3.61
N ILE A 23 -9.07 -9.29 -3.29
CA ILE A 23 -8.81 -8.55 -2.05
C ILE A 23 -9.87 -8.94 -1.03
N SER A 24 -9.44 -9.56 0.07
CA SER A 24 -10.37 -9.90 1.15
C SER A 24 -10.97 -8.63 1.75
N ALA A 25 -12.30 -8.60 1.90
CA ALA A 25 -13.03 -7.49 2.51
C ALA A 25 -12.53 -7.15 3.94
N THR A 26 -11.96 -8.13 4.64
CA THR A 26 -11.39 -7.94 5.99
C THR A 26 -10.12 -7.09 6.00
N ILE A 27 -9.34 -7.09 4.91
CA ILE A 27 -8.09 -6.33 4.81
C ILE A 27 -8.24 -5.07 3.96
N GLU A 28 -9.31 -4.96 3.16
CA GLU A 28 -9.55 -3.87 2.21
C GLU A 28 -9.35 -2.47 2.83
N ARG A 29 -9.94 -2.24 4.01
CA ARG A 29 -9.81 -0.95 4.72
C ARG A 29 -8.36 -0.68 5.18
N GLN A 30 -7.65 -1.71 5.61
CA GLN A 30 -6.26 -1.58 6.04
C GLN A 30 -5.34 -1.38 4.82
N LEU A 31 -5.66 -2.05 3.72
CA LEU A 31 -4.94 -1.95 2.45
C LEU A 31 -5.05 -0.53 1.88
N ALA A 32 -6.26 0.03 1.81
CA ALA A 32 -6.48 1.41 1.37
C ALA A 32 -5.65 2.40 2.20
N LYS A 33 -5.71 2.32 3.54
CA LYS A 33 -4.91 3.17 4.44
C LYS A 33 -3.41 3.06 4.19
N LYS A 34 -2.89 1.84 3.97
CA LYS A 34 -1.47 1.63 3.68
C LYS A 34 -1.08 2.23 2.33
N LEU A 35 -1.93 2.12 1.31
CA LEU A 35 -1.70 2.75 0.01
C LEU A 35 -1.72 4.27 0.09
N ASP A 36 -2.66 4.84 0.85
CA ASP A 36 -2.72 6.28 1.11
C ASP A 36 -1.46 6.77 1.82
N MET A 37 -0.97 6.04 2.82
CA MET A 37 0.29 6.34 3.50
C MET A 37 1.48 6.28 2.55
N LEU A 38 1.58 5.26 1.69
CA LEU A 38 2.63 5.15 0.68
C LEU A 38 2.55 6.28 -0.37
N ALA A 39 1.34 6.71 -0.72
CA ALA A 39 1.13 7.81 -1.65
C ALA A 39 1.51 9.17 -1.04
N ALA A 40 1.24 9.36 0.25
CA ALA A 40 1.53 10.57 1.02
C ALA A 40 2.98 10.67 1.50
N ALA A 41 3.70 9.56 1.64
CA ALA A 41 5.10 9.55 2.03
C ALA A 41 5.96 10.30 1.00
N HIS A 42 6.78 11.22 1.50
CA HIS A 42 7.77 11.96 0.70
C HIS A 42 9.16 11.35 0.82
N SER A 43 9.41 10.65 1.93
CA SER A 43 10.67 9.99 2.24
C SER A 43 10.42 8.63 2.91
N GLU A 44 11.44 7.76 2.90
CA GLU A 44 11.38 6.46 3.56
C GLU A 44 11.09 6.60 5.07
N ARG A 45 11.58 7.67 5.69
CA ARG A 45 11.36 7.99 7.11
C ARG A 45 9.89 8.16 7.46
N ASP A 46 9.08 8.64 6.52
CA ASP A 46 7.63 8.82 6.73
C ASP A 46 6.91 7.47 6.88
N LEU A 47 7.50 6.38 6.38
CA LEU A 47 6.96 5.02 6.50
C LEU A 47 7.28 4.38 7.86
N PHE A 48 8.15 4.98 8.67
CA PHE A 48 8.46 4.50 10.02
C PHE A 48 7.51 5.05 11.08
N ILE A 49 6.65 6.01 10.74
CA ILE A 49 5.76 6.70 11.69
C ILE A 49 4.32 6.58 11.19
N PRO A 50 3.40 5.96 11.95
CA PRO A 50 3.58 5.41 13.29
C PRO A 50 4.31 4.05 13.30
N THR A 51 4.99 3.77 14.41
CA THR A 51 5.87 2.60 14.66
C THR A 51 5.22 1.21 14.47
N SER A 52 3.92 1.16 14.19
CA SER A 52 3.11 -0.06 14.02
C SER A 52 3.18 -0.66 12.61
N ASP A 53 3.78 0.02 11.63
CA ASP A 53 3.72 -0.42 10.23
C ASP A 53 4.72 -1.50 9.83
N TYR A 54 5.55 -1.99 10.77
CA TYR A 54 6.57 -3.03 10.54
C TYR A 54 7.37 -2.80 9.25
N TYR A 55 7.64 -1.54 8.91
CA TYR A 55 8.39 -1.20 7.73
C TYR A 55 9.77 -1.86 7.83
N LYS A 56 10.09 -2.68 6.84
CA LYS A 56 11.36 -3.40 6.75
C LYS A 56 11.81 -3.43 5.31
N CYS A 57 13.05 -3.01 5.07
CA CYS A 57 13.68 -3.20 3.77
C CYS A 57 13.89 -4.70 3.53
N LEU A 58 13.35 -5.18 2.41
CA LEU A 58 13.60 -6.54 1.96
C LEU A 58 15.05 -6.61 1.46
N SER A 59 15.91 -7.32 2.19
CA SER A 59 17.23 -7.69 1.73
C SER A 59 17.14 -9.02 0.97
N GLY A 60 17.24 -8.99 -0.35
CA GLY A 60 17.55 -10.16 -1.16
C GLY A 60 19.06 -10.25 -1.32
N GLN A 61 19.64 -11.43 -1.10
CA GLN A 61 20.93 -11.76 -1.73
C GLN A 61 20.76 -11.81 -3.25
#